data_AF-A0A6I1K369-F1
#
_entry.id   AF-A0A6I1K369-F1
#
_cell.length_a   1.000
_cell.length_b   1.000
_cell.length_c   1.000
_cell.angle_alpha   90.00
_cell.angle_beta   90.00
_cell.angle_gamma   90.00
#
_symmetry.space_group_name_H-M   'P 1'
#
loop_
_entity.id
_entity.type
_entity.pdbx_description
1 polymer ?
#
loop_
_entity_poly.entity_id
_entity_poly.type
_entity_poly.pdbx_seq_one_letter_code
_entity_poly.pdbx_strand_id
1 'polypeptide(L)'
;MIARNSIQRVGFVTLTFAENLTDYKEAQRRLNSFATHVLRNLCTEWITAVERQARGAIHYHLCAVFTEDIRTGFNFEACWAAANERQTNGQTVAFRSFQRAYFQSANAALRRVWDTIRAKAPLYGFGRCETLPVRSNTQAVARYVGAYVGKEAAKRDVRDKGMRSVRYSLEERKASARFSWVDGAGKNWRLGCSVFASFVGSGEFREVLGDRWAWSWREVIGEFGRHFERACELLPAYLERSSGGFLEHDLQSACLLALRLKMEGKEKDVSNP
;
A
#
# COMPACT_ATOMS: atom_id res chain seq x y z
N MET A 1 -5.06 14.00 -2.57
CA MET A 1 -6.42 13.86 -2.02
C MET A 1 -6.98 15.16 -1.41
N ILE A 2 -7.22 15.32 -0.10
CA ILE A 2 -8.14 16.37 0.39
C ILE A 2 -7.70 17.80 0.05
N ALA A 3 -6.45 18.19 0.26
CA ALA A 3 -6.02 19.56 -0.06
C ALA A 3 -6.13 19.93 -1.55
N ARG A 4 -6.07 18.94 -2.45
CA ARG A 4 -6.21 19.10 -3.90
C ARG A 4 -7.68 19.09 -4.34
N ASN A 5 -8.56 18.53 -3.51
CA ASN A 5 -9.99 18.40 -3.81
C ASN A 5 -10.81 19.31 -2.89
N SER A 6 -12.06 19.58 -3.25
CA SER A 6 -12.95 20.27 -2.31
C SER A 6 -13.40 19.30 -1.22
N ILE A 7 -13.36 19.73 0.03
CA ILE A 7 -13.91 18.97 1.17
C ILE A 7 -15.39 18.62 0.98
N GLN A 8 -16.09 19.40 0.16
CA GLN A 8 -17.50 19.17 -0.17
C GLN A 8 -17.75 17.85 -0.90
N ARG A 9 -16.71 17.30 -1.53
CA ARG A 9 -16.76 16.02 -2.25
C ARG A 9 -16.25 14.85 -1.42
N VAL A 10 -15.80 15.08 -0.19
CA VAL A 10 -15.15 14.04 0.62
C VAL A 10 -16.17 13.36 1.52
N GLY A 11 -16.21 12.03 1.47
CA GLY A 11 -17.03 11.23 2.37
C GLY A 11 -16.31 10.01 2.91
N PHE A 12 -16.80 9.53 4.04
CA PHE A 12 -16.42 8.23 4.60
C PHE A 12 -17.38 7.17 4.11
N VAL A 13 -16.84 6.07 3.60
CA VAL A 13 -17.60 4.89 3.19
C VAL A 13 -17.17 3.72 4.07
N THR A 14 -18.12 3.03 4.68
CA THR A 14 -17.87 1.77 5.36
C THR A 14 -18.49 0.63 4.55
N LEU A 15 -17.71 -0.43 4.31
CA LEU A 15 -18.16 -1.61 3.56
C LEU A 15 -17.98 -2.85 4.44
N THR A 16 -19.08 -3.54 4.73
CA THR A 16 -19.07 -4.78 5.53
C THR A 16 -19.59 -5.91 4.68
N PHE A 17 -18.90 -7.06 4.66
CA PHE A 17 -19.45 -8.26 4.03
C PHE A 17 -20.70 -8.75 4.77
N ALA A 18 -21.69 -9.21 4.01
CA ALA A 18 -22.90 -9.81 4.58
C ALA A 18 -22.54 -11.09 5.36
N GLU A 19 -21.76 -11.96 4.71
CA GLU A 19 -21.16 -13.12 5.34
C GLU A 19 -20.00 -12.76 6.30
N ASN A 20 -19.60 -13.71 7.14
CA ASN A 20 -18.42 -13.57 8.00
C ASN A 20 -17.12 -13.84 7.21
N LEU A 21 -16.82 -13.01 6.19
CA LEU A 21 -15.67 -13.22 5.32
C LEU A 21 -14.36 -12.89 6.06
N THR A 22 -13.60 -13.93 6.43
CA THR A 22 -12.35 -13.79 7.19
C THR A 22 -11.09 -13.85 6.33
N ASP A 23 -11.17 -14.44 5.13
CA ASP A 23 -10.06 -14.51 4.18
C ASP A 23 -9.81 -13.15 3.52
N TYR A 24 -8.62 -12.61 3.73
CA TYR A 24 -8.24 -11.32 3.18
C TYR A 24 -8.05 -11.34 1.67
N LYS A 25 -7.67 -12.48 1.09
CA LYS A 25 -7.43 -12.57 -0.35
C LYS A 25 -8.75 -12.47 -1.11
N GLU A 26 -9.76 -13.22 -0.68
CA GLU A 26 -11.09 -13.14 -1.25
C GLU A 26 -11.76 -11.78 -0.98
N ALA A 27 -11.65 -11.25 0.23
CA ALA A 27 -12.16 -9.91 0.54
C ALA A 27 -11.52 -8.84 -0.36
N GLN A 28 -10.20 -8.93 -0.57
CA GLN A 28 -9.46 -8.05 -1.46
C GLN A 28 -9.88 -8.22 -2.92
N ARG A 29 -10.09 -9.46 -3.40
CA ARG A 29 -10.54 -9.72 -4.76
C ARG A 29 -11.90 -9.04 -5.03
N ARG A 30 -12.83 -9.17 -4.09
CA ARG A 30 -14.16 -8.54 -4.16
C ARG A 30 -14.09 -7.02 -4.08
N LEU A 31 -13.28 -6.47 -3.17
CA LEU A 31 -13.05 -5.03 -3.08
C LEU A 31 -12.44 -4.48 -4.38
N ASN A 32 -11.44 -5.17 -4.97
CA ASN A 32 -10.83 -4.74 -6.22
C ASN A 32 -11.85 -4.70 -7.37
N SER A 33 -12.73 -5.70 -7.44
CA SER A 33 -13.80 -5.75 -8.43
C SER A 33 -14.83 -4.63 -8.22
N PHE A 34 -15.28 -4.42 -6.97
CA PHE A 34 -16.16 -3.30 -6.61
C PHE A 34 -15.51 -1.94 -6.92
N ALA A 35 -14.22 -1.78 -6.63
CA ALA A 35 -13.50 -0.56 -6.92
C ALA A 35 -13.40 -0.28 -8.42
N THR A 36 -13.18 -1.33 -9.22
CA THR A 36 -13.03 -1.23 -10.68
C THR A 36 -14.34 -0.87 -11.37
N HIS A 37 -15.45 -1.49 -10.95
CA HIS A 37 -16.73 -1.37 -11.66
C HIS A 37 -17.70 -0.36 -11.04
N VAL A 38 -17.53 -0.02 -9.75
CA VAL A 38 -18.42 0.87 -9.01
C VAL A 38 -17.69 2.13 -8.56
N LEU A 39 -16.64 2.00 -7.74
CA LEU A 39 -15.97 3.19 -7.17
C LEU A 39 -15.31 4.06 -8.23
N ARG A 40 -14.78 3.49 -9.31
CA ARG A 40 -14.17 4.26 -10.42
C ARG A 40 -15.15 5.29 -11.01
N ASN A 41 -16.45 4.99 -11.02
CA ASN A 41 -17.47 5.88 -11.58
C ASN A 41 -18.02 6.87 -10.54
N LEU A 42 -17.90 6.55 -9.25
CA LEU A 42 -18.39 7.39 -8.15
C LEU A 42 -17.31 8.32 -7.59
N CYS A 43 -16.05 7.91 -7.64
CA CYS A 43 -14.95 8.52 -6.92
C CYS A 43 -13.74 8.77 -7.83
N THR A 44 -13.08 9.92 -7.65
CA THR A 44 -11.83 10.26 -8.35
C THR A 44 -10.60 9.74 -7.60
N GLU A 45 -10.62 9.84 -6.28
CA GLU A 45 -9.56 9.35 -5.39
C GLU A 45 -10.19 8.67 -4.16
N TRP A 46 -9.51 7.66 -3.61
CA TRP A 46 -9.87 7.10 -2.32
C TRP A 46 -8.68 6.44 -1.63
N ILE A 47 -8.76 6.37 -0.31
CA ILE A 47 -7.87 5.61 0.57
C ILE A 47 -8.72 4.74 1.49
N THR A 48 -8.29 3.51 1.73
CA THR A 48 -8.99 2.59 2.63
C THR A 48 -8.05 1.92 3.62
N ALA A 49 -8.53 1.77 4.84
CA ALA A 49 -7.97 0.92 5.87
C ALA A 49 -8.84 -0.34 6.03
N VAL A 50 -8.18 -1.47 6.30
CA VAL A 50 -8.84 -2.75 6.56
C VAL A 50 -8.94 -2.94 8.07
N GLU A 51 -10.13 -3.24 8.57
CA GLU A 51 -10.41 -3.61 9.96
C GLU A 51 -11.00 -5.02 10.04
N ARG A 52 -10.70 -5.75 11.11
CA ARG A 52 -11.44 -6.95 11.48
C ARG A 52 -12.48 -6.61 12.53
N GLN A 53 -13.74 -6.89 12.24
CA GLN A 53 -14.82 -6.80 13.25
C GLN A 53 -14.57 -7.82 14.37
N ALA A 54 -15.25 -7.65 15.51
CA ALA A 54 -15.17 -8.59 16.63
C ALA A 54 -15.47 -10.06 16.24
N ARG A 55 -16.34 -10.28 15.24
CA ARG A 55 -16.65 -11.61 14.67
C ARG A 55 -15.59 -12.17 13.70
N GLY A 56 -14.55 -11.40 13.39
CA GLY A 56 -13.46 -11.74 12.46
C GLY A 56 -13.67 -11.29 11.01
N ALA A 57 -14.90 -10.93 10.62
CA ALA A 57 -15.22 -10.42 9.29
C ALA A 57 -14.36 -9.21 8.92
N ILE A 58 -13.91 -9.20 7.67
CA ILE A 58 -13.21 -8.06 7.10
C ILE A 58 -14.18 -6.90 6.83
N HIS A 59 -13.74 -5.72 7.22
CA HIS A 59 -14.46 -4.46 7.08
C HIS A 59 -13.53 -3.41 6.47
N TYR A 60 -14.05 -2.59 5.58
CA TYR A 60 -13.29 -1.53 4.95
C TYR A 60 -13.81 -0.17 5.37
N HIS A 61 -12.90 0.68 5.83
CA HIS A 61 -13.13 2.11 6.02
C HIS A 61 -12.46 2.86 4.89
N LEU A 62 -13.23 3.56 4.07
CA LEU A 62 -12.71 4.35 2.97
C LEU A 62 -12.92 5.83 3.28
N CYS A 63 -11.92 6.65 3.00
CA CYS A 63 -12.12 8.06 2.73
C CYS A 63 -12.05 8.23 1.22
N ALA A 64 -13.14 8.71 0.62
CA ALA A 64 -13.28 8.83 -0.83
C ALA A 64 -13.63 10.27 -1.23
N VAL A 65 -13.09 10.68 -2.37
CA VAL A 65 -13.45 11.91 -3.07
C VAL A 65 -14.44 11.55 -4.16
N PHE A 66 -15.68 11.99 -4.02
CA PHE A 66 -16.74 11.79 -5.00
C PHE A 66 -16.62 12.76 -6.17
N THR A 67 -17.23 12.41 -7.30
CA THR A 67 -17.26 13.26 -8.49
C THR A 67 -18.02 14.57 -8.27
N GLU A 68 -19.01 14.56 -7.38
CA GLU A 68 -19.91 15.68 -7.08
C GLU A 68 -19.86 16.11 -5.60
N ASP A 69 -20.41 17.29 -5.30
CA ASP A 69 -20.59 17.77 -3.92
C ASP A 69 -21.66 16.93 -3.20
N ILE A 70 -21.26 16.23 -2.15
CA ILE A 70 -22.13 15.40 -1.31
C ILE A 70 -22.38 15.99 0.08
N ARG A 71 -21.84 17.18 0.36
CA ARG A 71 -21.77 17.79 1.69
C ARG A 71 -22.71 18.96 1.85
N THR A 72 -22.88 19.78 0.83
CA THR A 72 -23.70 21.00 0.91
C THR A 72 -25.15 20.65 1.24
N GLY A 73 -25.69 21.31 2.27
CA GLY A 73 -27.04 21.08 2.79
C GLY A 73 -27.17 19.94 3.80
N PHE A 74 -26.11 19.13 4.02
CA PHE A 74 -26.17 18.02 4.96
C PHE A 74 -26.25 18.50 6.42
N ASN A 75 -27.21 17.97 7.18
CA ASN A 75 -27.45 18.33 8.57
C ASN A 75 -26.49 17.58 9.51
N PHE A 76 -25.30 18.15 9.66
CA PHE A 76 -24.26 17.62 10.55
C PHE A 76 -24.65 17.62 12.03
N GLU A 77 -25.47 18.57 12.48
CA GLU A 77 -25.90 18.63 13.88
C GLU A 77 -26.84 17.46 14.20
N ALA A 78 -27.81 17.15 13.33
CA ALA A 78 -28.65 15.97 13.48
C ALA A 78 -27.84 14.67 13.37
N CYS A 79 -26.86 14.61 12.46
CA CYS A 79 -25.97 13.45 12.36
C CYS A 79 -25.16 13.24 13.65
N TRP A 80 -24.65 14.31 14.25
CA TRP A 80 -23.90 14.27 15.50
C TRP A 80 -24.79 13.91 16.70
N ALA A 81 -25.98 14.51 16.78
CA ALA A 81 -26.97 14.19 17.80
C ALA A 81 -27.39 12.72 17.74
N ALA A 82 -27.61 12.17 16.54
CA ALA A 82 -27.90 10.76 16.35
C ALA A 82 -26.74 9.86 16.83
N ALA A 83 -25.49 10.22 16.54
CA ALA A 83 -24.33 9.46 16.98
C ALA A 83 -24.20 9.43 18.51
N ASN A 84 -24.34 10.59 19.17
CA ASN A 84 -24.26 10.70 20.62
C ASN A 84 -25.41 9.94 21.31
N GLU A 85 -26.64 10.15 20.85
CA GLU A 85 -27.82 9.47 21.41
C GLU A 85 -27.68 7.95 21.30
N ARG A 86 -27.18 7.45 20.16
CA ARG A 86 -26.92 6.02 19.98
C ARG A 86 -25.85 5.50 20.93
N GLN A 87 -24.80 6.27 21.16
CA GLN A 87 -23.70 5.87 22.03
C GLN A 87 -24.11 5.83 23.50
N THR A 88 -24.91 6.79 23.96
CA THR A 88 -25.33 6.91 25.36
C THR A 88 -26.56 6.07 25.68
N ASN A 89 -27.57 6.08 24.81
CA ASN A 89 -28.92 5.58 25.10
C ASN A 89 -29.38 4.46 24.14
N GLY A 90 -28.62 4.17 23.08
CA GLY A 90 -29.00 3.17 22.07
C GLY A 90 -30.00 3.69 21.04
N GLN A 91 -30.84 2.80 20.49
CA GLN A 91 -31.73 3.13 19.36
C GLN A 91 -33.09 3.69 19.81
N THR A 92 -33.08 4.85 20.46
CA THR A 92 -34.28 5.52 20.97
C THR A 92 -35.14 6.17 19.87
N VAL A 93 -36.32 6.69 20.25
CA VAL A 93 -37.14 7.51 19.35
C VAL A 93 -36.40 8.79 18.93
N ALA A 94 -35.64 9.39 19.84
CA ALA A 94 -34.80 10.56 19.55
C ALA A 94 -33.73 10.21 18.51
N PHE A 95 -33.03 9.07 18.67
CA PHE A 95 -32.07 8.58 17.67
C PHE A 95 -32.71 8.46 16.28
N ARG A 96 -33.89 7.84 16.18
CA ARG A 96 -34.61 7.68 14.91
C ARG A 96 -35.04 9.01 14.30
N SER A 97 -35.43 9.97 15.14
CA SER A 97 -35.79 11.32 14.71
C SER A 97 -34.59 12.07 14.10
N PHE A 98 -33.47 12.13 14.82
CA PHE A 98 -32.23 12.73 14.33
C PHE A 98 -31.72 12.02 13.08
N GLN A 99 -31.79 10.69 13.07
CA GLN A 99 -31.43 9.89 11.91
C GLN A 99 -32.23 10.30 10.67
N ARG A 100 -33.56 10.35 10.80
CA ARG A 100 -34.43 10.78 9.70
C ARG A 100 -34.08 12.19 9.22
N ALA A 101 -33.84 13.12 10.12
CA ALA A 101 -33.52 14.50 9.79
C ALA A 101 -32.26 14.62 8.92
N TYR A 102 -31.15 13.96 9.29
CA TYR A 102 -29.94 14.05 8.46
C TYR A 102 -30.07 13.26 7.15
N PHE A 103 -30.76 12.11 7.13
CA PHE A 103 -31.00 11.39 5.88
C PHE A 103 -31.84 12.22 4.89
N GLN A 104 -32.83 12.96 5.37
CA GLN A 104 -33.65 13.86 4.55
C GLN A 104 -32.86 15.08 4.04
N SER A 105 -31.88 15.56 4.81
CA SER A 105 -31.03 16.69 4.41
C SER A 105 -30.02 16.36 3.29
N ALA A 106 -29.86 15.09 2.94
CA ALA A 106 -28.94 14.67 1.88
C ALA A 106 -29.33 15.28 0.54
N ASN A 107 -28.35 15.91 -0.12
CA ASN A 107 -28.52 16.46 -1.46
C ASN A 107 -28.67 15.33 -2.51
N ALA A 108 -29.00 15.72 -3.74
CA ALA A 108 -29.24 14.77 -4.83
C ALA A 108 -28.02 13.89 -5.14
N ALA A 109 -26.80 14.44 -5.06
CA ALA A 109 -25.58 13.69 -5.32
C ALA A 109 -25.32 12.61 -4.27
N LEU A 110 -25.45 12.93 -2.98
CA LEU A 110 -25.30 11.97 -1.89
C LEU A 110 -26.36 10.85 -1.98
N ARG A 111 -27.60 11.19 -2.33
CA ARG A 111 -28.66 10.19 -2.57
C ARG A 111 -28.31 9.24 -3.72
N ARG A 112 -27.80 9.77 -4.86
CA ARG A 112 -27.32 8.94 -5.98
C ARG A 112 -26.20 7.99 -5.57
N VAL A 113 -25.27 8.45 -4.74
CA VAL A 113 -24.21 7.60 -4.18
C VAL A 113 -24.82 6.47 -3.36
N TRP A 114 -25.75 6.78 -2.45
CA TRP A 114 -26.43 5.76 -1.64
C TRP A 114 -27.19 4.75 -2.48
N ASP A 115 -27.95 5.20 -3.48
CA ASP A 115 -28.73 4.32 -4.35
C ASP A 115 -27.82 3.40 -5.16
N THR A 116 -26.72 3.95 -5.69
CA THR A 116 -25.73 3.16 -6.44
C THR A 116 -25.06 2.11 -5.56
N ILE A 117 -24.59 2.50 -4.37
CA ILE A 117 -23.95 1.56 -3.44
C ILE A 117 -24.95 0.50 -3.00
N ARG A 118 -26.18 0.88 -2.61
CA ARG A 118 -27.22 -0.07 -2.18
C ARG A 118 -27.56 -1.08 -3.28
N ALA A 119 -27.64 -0.64 -4.53
CA ALA A 119 -27.95 -1.51 -5.66
C ALA A 119 -26.77 -2.43 -6.04
N LYS A 120 -25.53 -1.92 -6.00
CA LYS A 120 -24.36 -2.63 -6.54
C LYS A 120 -23.58 -3.43 -5.51
N ALA A 121 -23.45 -2.95 -4.27
CA ALA A 121 -22.61 -3.58 -3.25
C ALA A 121 -22.98 -5.05 -2.96
N PRO A 122 -24.28 -5.47 -2.95
CA PRO A 122 -24.65 -6.87 -2.76
C PRO A 122 -24.10 -7.81 -3.84
N LEU A 123 -23.91 -7.33 -5.09
CA LEU A 123 -23.33 -8.11 -6.18
C LEU A 123 -21.87 -8.53 -5.90
N TYR A 124 -21.23 -7.87 -4.94
CA TYR A 124 -19.86 -8.15 -4.49
C TYR A 124 -19.83 -8.75 -3.07
N GLY A 125 -20.99 -9.17 -2.54
CA GLY A 125 -21.12 -9.78 -1.21
C GLY A 125 -21.09 -8.80 -0.04
N PHE A 126 -21.09 -7.49 -0.30
CA PHE A 126 -21.23 -6.49 0.75
C PHE A 126 -22.69 -6.44 1.24
N GLY A 127 -22.86 -6.45 2.55
CA GLY A 127 -24.14 -6.24 3.23
C GLY A 127 -24.29 -4.77 3.62
N ARG A 128 -24.16 -4.48 4.91
CA ARG A 128 -24.26 -3.10 5.41
C ARG A 128 -23.14 -2.24 4.83
N CYS A 129 -23.56 -1.21 4.09
CA CYS A 129 -22.72 -0.14 3.59
C CYS A 129 -23.25 1.19 4.09
N GLU A 130 -22.37 2.09 4.49
CA GLU A 130 -22.74 3.44 4.94
C GLU A 130 -21.84 4.46 4.26
N THR A 131 -22.39 5.61 3.89
CA THR A 131 -21.62 6.70 3.29
C THR A 131 -22.09 8.02 3.87
N LEU A 132 -21.19 8.79 4.46
CA LEU A 132 -21.51 10.10 5.05
C LEU A 132 -20.46 11.13 4.63
N PRO A 133 -20.87 12.39 4.35
CA PRO A 133 -19.92 13.46 4.07
C PRO A 133 -19.08 13.79 5.30
N VAL A 134 -17.87 14.30 5.08
CA VAL A 134 -17.00 14.71 6.18
C VAL A 134 -17.45 16.05 6.77
N ARG A 135 -17.63 16.12 8.10
CA ARG A 135 -17.95 17.38 8.81
C ARG A 135 -16.76 18.34 8.90
N SER A 136 -15.66 17.81 9.44
CA SER A 136 -14.50 18.56 9.92
C SER A 136 -13.47 18.81 8.81
N ASN A 137 -12.28 19.30 9.17
CA ASN A 137 -11.20 19.65 8.25
C ASN A 137 -10.31 18.44 7.87
N THR A 138 -9.38 18.69 6.94
CA THR A 138 -8.39 17.73 6.45
C THR A 138 -7.61 17.00 7.54
N GLN A 139 -7.20 17.70 8.62
CA GLN A 139 -6.40 17.10 9.69
C GLN A 139 -7.21 16.06 10.48
N ALA A 140 -8.50 16.33 10.73
CA ALA A 140 -9.39 15.41 11.41
C ALA A 140 -9.57 14.11 10.60
N VAL A 141 -9.73 14.22 9.28
CA VAL A 141 -9.81 13.05 8.39
C VAL A 141 -8.52 12.24 8.42
N ALA A 142 -7.36 12.90 8.35
CA ALA A 142 -6.06 12.23 8.41
C ALA A 142 -5.86 11.48 9.74
N ARG A 143 -6.21 12.11 10.87
CA ARG A 143 -6.17 11.47 12.20
C ARG A 143 -7.11 10.27 12.27
N TYR A 144 -8.32 10.39 11.74
CA TYR A 144 -9.30 9.31 11.74
C TYR A 144 -8.80 8.10 10.95
N VAL A 145 -8.37 8.29 9.70
CA VAL A 145 -7.81 7.19 8.88
C VAL A 145 -6.55 6.60 9.52
N GLY A 146 -5.65 7.44 10.03
CA GLY A 146 -4.43 7.00 10.72
C GLY A 146 -4.71 6.17 11.97
N ALA A 147 -5.76 6.50 12.73
CA ALA A 147 -6.18 5.74 13.90
C ALA A 147 -6.60 4.30 13.54
N TYR A 148 -7.27 4.08 12.41
CA TYR A 148 -7.59 2.72 11.95
C TYR A 148 -6.33 1.93 11.58
N VAL A 149 -5.40 2.56 10.87
CA VAL A 149 -4.14 1.90 10.50
C VAL A 149 -3.37 1.46 11.73
N GLY A 150 -3.27 2.33 12.75
CA GLY A 150 -2.58 2.00 14.00
C GLY A 150 -3.28 0.91 14.81
N LYS A 151 -4.60 1.04 15.03
CA LYS A 151 -5.40 0.06 15.79
C LYS A 151 -5.35 -1.33 15.18
N GLU A 152 -5.45 -1.42 13.86
CA GLU A 152 -5.52 -2.71 13.17
C GLU A 152 -4.14 -3.32 12.93
N ALA A 153 -3.09 -2.51 12.80
CA ALA A 153 -1.72 -3.01 12.78
C ALA A 153 -1.37 -3.81 14.06
N ALA A 154 -1.89 -3.40 15.22
CA ALA A 154 -1.67 -4.10 16.49
C ALA A 154 -2.46 -5.42 16.63
N LYS A 155 -3.48 -5.64 15.79
CA LYS A 155 -4.37 -6.81 15.85
C LYS A 155 -4.12 -7.83 14.75
N ARG A 156 -3.01 -7.69 14.01
CA ARG A 156 -2.74 -8.55 12.85
C ARG A 156 -2.44 -9.96 13.28
N ASP A 157 -3.05 -10.89 12.56
CA ASP A 157 -2.86 -12.32 12.73
C ASP A 157 -1.79 -12.83 11.74
N VAL A 158 -1.19 -13.99 12.01
CA VAL A 158 -0.27 -14.68 11.10
C VAL A 158 -0.90 -14.88 9.72
N ARG A 159 -2.21 -15.16 9.66
CA ARG A 159 -2.95 -15.29 8.39
C ARG A 159 -3.03 -14.00 7.58
N ASP A 160 -2.77 -12.84 8.19
CA ASP A 160 -2.75 -11.54 7.51
C ASP A 160 -1.40 -11.27 6.82
N LYS A 161 -0.48 -12.23 6.81
CA LYS A 161 0.79 -12.11 6.10
C LYS A 161 0.55 -11.72 4.64
N GLY A 162 1.12 -10.59 4.23
CA GLY A 162 0.98 -10.03 2.89
C GLY A 162 -0.23 -9.11 2.68
N MET A 163 -1.18 -9.02 3.63
CA MET A 163 -2.28 -8.07 3.52
C MET A 163 -1.79 -6.63 3.70
N ARG A 164 -2.15 -5.72 2.80
CA ARG A 164 -1.81 -4.30 2.97
C ARG A 164 -2.71 -3.66 4.03
N SER A 165 -2.13 -2.93 4.99
CA SER A 165 -2.90 -2.17 6.00
C SER A 165 -3.71 -1.04 5.36
N VAL A 166 -3.17 -0.46 4.28
CA VAL A 166 -3.81 0.61 3.53
C VAL A 166 -3.81 0.27 2.04
N ARG A 167 -4.91 0.59 1.37
CA ARG A 167 -5.00 0.59 -0.10
C ARG A 167 -5.52 1.94 -0.54
N TYR A 168 -5.22 2.31 -1.77
CA TYR A 168 -5.63 3.60 -2.26
C TYR A 168 -5.63 3.63 -3.79
N SER A 169 -6.48 4.50 -4.33
CA SER A 169 -6.46 5.00 -5.70
C SER A 169 -6.29 6.51 -5.57
N LEU A 170 -5.05 6.99 -5.74
CA LEU A 170 -4.72 8.41 -5.63
C LEU A 170 -4.14 8.86 -6.96
N GLU A 171 -4.47 10.09 -7.33
CA GLU A 171 -3.89 10.76 -8.49
C GLU A 171 -2.40 11.05 -8.25
N GLU A 172 -2.07 11.51 -7.04
CA GLU A 172 -0.70 11.84 -6.64
C GLU A 172 -0.33 11.13 -5.32
N ARG A 173 0.83 10.45 -5.30
CA ARG A 173 1.39 9.79 -4.12
C ARG A 173 2.55 10.59 -3.55
N LYS A 174 2.28 11.41 -2.53
CA LYS A 174 3.32 12.19 -1.83
C LYS A 174 4.23 11.38 -0.90
N ALA A 175 3.78 10.20 -0.47
CA ALA A 175 4.54 9.31 0.39
C ALA A 175 4.68 7.94 -0.29
N SER A 176 5.89 7.36 -0.20
CA SER A 176 6.18 6.02 -0.71
C SER A 176 6.70 5.14 0.42
N ALA A 177 6.37 3.85 0.37
CA ALA A 177 6.97 2.85 1.25
C ALA A 177 8.34 2.37 0.71
N ARG A 178 8.90 3.01 -0.33
CA ARG A 178 10.25 2.71 -0.80
C ARG A 178 11.23 3.34 0.18
N PHE A 179 11.58 2.56 1.19
CA PHE A 179 12.66 2.88 2.10
C PHE A 179 13.68 1.74 2.04
N SER A 180 14.94 2.07 2.29
CA SER A 180 15.99 1.09 2.53
C SER A 180 16.81 1.58 3.70
N TRP A 181 17.18 0.69 4.61
CA TRP A 181 18.14 1.01 5.66
C TRP A 181 19.46 1.47 5.04
N VAL A 182 20.05 2.53 5.61
CA VAL A 182 21.35 3.05 5.17
C VAL A 182 22.42 1.97 5.23
N ASP A 183 22.35 1.10 6.25
CA ASP A 183 23.26 -0.04 6.46
C ASP A 183 22.62 -1.42 6.24
N GLY A 184 21.55 -1.48 5.44
CA GLY A 184 20.89 -2.75 5.10
C GLY A 184 21.30 -3.32 3.74
N ALA A 185 20.55 -4.33 3.28
CA ALA A 185 20.77 -4.98 1.98
C ALA A 185 20.84 -4.01 0.77
N GLY A 186 20.18 -2.85 0.88
CA GLY A 186 20.26 -1.80 -0.15
C GLY A 186 21.66 -1.17 -0.30
N LYS A 187 22.42 -1.05 0.80
CA LYS A 187 23.82 -0.62 0.76
C LYS A 187 24.68 -1.65 0.02
N ASN A 188 24.58 -2.91 0.42
CA ASN A 188 25.32 -4.00 -0.20
C ASN A 188 25.01 -4.08 -1.69
N TRP A 189 23.74 -3.95 -2.10
CA TRP A 189 23.38 -3.92 -3.51
C TRP A 189 24.07 -2.79 -4.29
N ARG A 190 24.07 -1.55 -3.76
CA ARG A 190 24.75 -0.41 -4.39
C ARG A 190 26.27 -0.60 -4.46
N LEU A 191 26.89 -1.10 -3.40
CA LEU A 191 28.32 -1.44 -3.35
C LEU A 191 28.67 -2.55 -4.36
N GLY A 192 27.84 -3.57 -4.45
CA GLY A 192 27.99 -4.63 -5.43
C GLY A 192 27.89 -4.11 -6.87
N CYS A 193 26.97 -3.19 -7.12
CA CYS A 193 26.85 -2.50 -8.41
C CYS A 193 28.10 -1.69 -8.73
N SER A 194 28.72 -1.00 -7.77
CA SER A 194 29.96 -0.24 -8.06
C SER A 194 31.13 -1.14 -8.45
N VAL A 195 31.26 -2.33 -7.85
CA VAL A 195 32.27 -3.31 -8.27
C VAL A 195 31.92 -3.87 -9.64
N PHE A 196 30.67 -4.26 -9.87
CA PHE A 196 30.22 -4.83 -11.13
C PHE A 196 30.35 -3.84 -12.31
N ALA A 197 30.14 -2.53 -12.07
CA ALA A 197 30.36 -1.48 -13.06
C ALA A 197 31.80 -1.44 -13.58
N SER A 198 32.78 -1.87 -12.78
CA SER A 198 34.17 -1.94 -13.22
C SER A 198 34.40 -3.02 -14.28
N PHE A 199 33.63 -4.12 -14.23
CA PHE A 199 33.66 -5.17 -15.28
C PHE A 199 32.81 -4.79 -16.49
N VAL A 200 31.67 -4.13 -16.29
CA VAL A 200 30.79 -3.72 -17.39
C VAL A 200 31.34 -2.49 -18.13
N GLY A 201 32.20 -1.70 -17.49
CA GLY A 201 32.69 -0.43 -18.00
C GLY A 201 31.66 0.71 -17.95
N SER A 202 30.49 0.48 -17.34
CA SER A 202 29.41 1.46 -17.23
C SER A 202 28.54 1.19 -16.00
N GLY A 203 27.99 2.26 -15.41
CA GLY A 203 26.91 2.18 -14.42
C GLY A 203 25.51 2.01 -15.04
N GLU A 204 25.38 2.24 -16.35
CA GLU A 204 24.12 2.12 -17.10
C GLU A 204 23.91 0.68 -17.59
N PHE A 205 23.81 -0.25 -16.65
CA PHE A 205 23.73 -1.70 -16.93
C PHE A 205 22.61 -2.09 -17.89
N ARG A 206 21.51 -1.35 -17.89
CA ARG A 206 20.37 -1.63 -18.77
C ARG A 206 20.74 -1.46 -20.23
N GLU A 207 21.55 -0.46 -20.56
CA GLU A 207 21.95 -0.17 -21.94
C GLU A 207 22.91 -1.25 -22.46
N VAL A 208 23.78 -1.75 -21.59
CA VAL A 208 24.82 -2.73 -21.95
C VAL A 208 24.33 -4.17 -21.90
N LEU A 209 23.52 -4.52 -20.89
CA LEU A 209 23.13 -5.90 -20.56
C LEU A 209 21.62 -6.17 -20.73
N GLY A 210 20.85 -5.15 -21.09
CA GLY A 210 19.40 -5.24 -21.33
C GLY A 210 18.53 -5.19 -20.07
N ASP A 211 17.20 -5.19 -20.27
CA ASP A 211 16.18 -4.97 -19.23
C ASP A 211 16.24 -5.96 -18.04
N ARG A 212 16.80 -7.15 -18.26
CA ARG A 212 16.86 -8.22 -17.25
C ARG A 212 18.18 -8.29 -16.50
N TRP A 213 19.10 -7.33 -16.70
CA TRP A 213 20.43 -7.35 -16.08
C TRP A 213 20.38 -7.61 -14.58
N ALA A 214 19.48 -6.91 -13.86
CA ALA A 214 19.41 -7.00 -12.41
C ALA A 214 18.97 -8.39 -11.94
N TRP A 215 18.17 -9.10 -12.73
CA TRP A 215 17.76 -10.47 -12.44
C TRP A 215 18.87 -11.47 -12.77
N SER A 216 19.48 -11.33 -13.95
CA SER A 216 20.52 -12.24 -14.44
C SER A 216 21.79 -12.19 -13.59
N TRP A 217 22.16 -11.00 -13.11
CA TRP A 217 23.41 -10.75 -12.40
C TRP A 217 23.25 -10.56 -10.88
N ARG A 218 22.04 -10.77 -10.34
CA ARG A 218 21.74 -10.53 -8.92
C ARG A 218 22.69 -11.25 -7.96
N GLU A 219 23.13 -12.45 -8.33
CA GLU A 219 23.93 -13.29 -7.45
C GLU A 219 25.36 -12.78 -7.39
N VAL A 220 25.95 -12.50 -8.56
CA VAL A 220 27.29 -11.88 -8.69
C VAL A 220 27.35 -10.54 -7.95
N ILE A 221 26.40 -9.65 -8.24
CA ILE A 221 26.30 -8.33 -7.60
C ILE A 221 26.07 -8.48 -6.08
N GLY A 222 25.27 -9.48 -5.69
CA GLY A 222 25.03 -9.80 -4.29
C GLY A 222 26.31 -10.20 -3.54
N GLU A 223 27.17 -11.04 -4.14
CA GLU A 223 28.44 -11.44 -3.52
C GLU A 223 29.41 -10.26 -3.41
N PHE A 224 29.53 -9.44 -4.47
CA PHE A 224 30.34 -8.22 -4.41
C PHE A 224 29.88 -7.27 -3.31
N GLY A 225 28.57 -7.14 -3.14
CA GLY A 225 27.99 -6.29 -2.10
C GLY A 225 28.26 -6.79 -0.68
N ARG A 226 28.13 -8.11 -0.46
CA ARG A 226 28.38 -8.72 0.87
C ARG A 226 29.84 -8.69 1.26
N HIS A 227 30.73 -8.85 0.28
CA HIS A 227 32.18 -8.94 0.49
C HIS A 227 32.91 -7.74 -0.12
N PHE A 228 32.34 -6.54 0.01
CA PHE A 228 32.77 -5.35 -0.75
C PHE A 228 34.26 -5.03 -0.62
N GLU A 229 34.79 -4.94 0.60
CA GLU A 229 36.21 -4.65 0.84
C GLU A 229 37.11 -5.67 0.15
N ARG A 230 36.80 -6.96 0.34
CA ARG A 230 37.54 -8.06 -0.27
C ARG A 230 37.41 -8.09 -1.80
N ALA A 231 36.24 -7.73 -2.33
CA ALA A 231 36.01 -7.62 -3.75
C ALA A 231 36.88 -6.51 -4.35
N CYS A 232 36.95 -5.34 -3.70
CA CYS A 232 37.81 -4.22 -4.11
C CYS A 232 39.30 -4.58 -4.07
N GLU A 233 39.75 -5.32 -3.05
CA GLU A 233 41.14 -5.80 -2.97
C GLU A 233 41.53 -6.69 -4.16
N LEU A 234 40.64 -7.59 -4.57
CA LEU A 234 40.91 -8.57 -5.62
C LEU A 234 40.61 -8.03 -7.03
N LEU A 235 39.76 -7.01 -7.15
CA LEU A 235 39.27 -6.47 -8.42
C LEU A 235 40.38 -6.17 -9.45
N PRO A 236 41.49 -5.48 -9.11
CA PRO A 236 42.54 -5.18 -10.09
C PRO A 236 43.10 -6.43 -10.77
N ALA A 237 43.37 -7.49 -10.01
CA ALA A 237 43.94 -8.73 -10.55
C ALA A 237 42.98 -9.47 -11.51
N TYR A 238 41.66 -9.26 -11.38
CA TYR A 238 40.66 -9.85 -12.27
C TYR A 238 40.42 -9.00 -13.52
N LEU A 239 40.55 -7.68 -13.42
CA LEU A 239 40.49 -6.77 -14.57
C LEU A 239 41.76 -6.87 -15.44
N GLU A 240 42.93 -7.07 -14.85
CA GLU A 240 44.17 -7.28 -15.62
C GLU A 240 44.14 -8.60 -16.43
N ARG A 241 43.43 -9.61 -15.92
CA ARG A 241 43.25 -10.90 -16.60
C ARG A 241 42.20 -10.86 -17.70
N SER A 242 41.33 -9.86 -17.76
CA SER A 242 40.38 -9.66 -18.85
C SER A 242 41.03 -8.90 -20.00
N SER A 243 42.11 -9.46 -20.54
CA SER A 243 43.02 -8.81 -21.48
C SER A 243 42.51 -8.77 -22.93
N GLY A 244 41.30 -8.26 -23.17
CA GLY A 244 40.76 -8.17 -24.53
C GLY A 244 39.72 -7.08 -24.82
N GLY A 245 39.18 -6.38 -23.81
CA GLY A 245 38.13 -5.37 -24.02
C GLY A 245 36.80 -5.93 -24.55
N PHE A 246 36.63 -7.26 -24.50
CA PHE A 246 35.40 -7.94 -24.83
C PHE A 246 34.57 -8.13 -23.57
N LEU A 247 33.42 -7.46 -23.53
CA LEU A 247 32.48 -7.50 -22.39
C LEU A 247 32.20 -8.91 -21.87
N GLU A 248 32.12 -9.92 -22.75
CA GLU A 248 31.87 -11.30 -22.33
C GLU A 248 32.99 -11.85 -21.43
N HIS A 249 34.24 -11.55 -21.72
CA HIS A 249 35.38 -11.96 -20.90
C HIS A 249 35.39 -11.23 -19.55
N ASP A 250 35.07 -9.94 -19.54
CA ASP A 250 34.96 -9.17 -18.29
C ASP A 250 33.84 -9.72 -17.38
N LEU A 251 32.70 -10.10 -17.97
CA LEU A 251 31.60 -10.72 -17.25
C LEU A 251 31.93 -12.12 -16.72
N GLN A 252 32.73 -12.90 -17.46
CA GLN A 252 33.26 -14.18 -16.96
C GLN A 252 34.20 -13.96 -15.77
N SER A 253 35.10 -12.97 -15.83
CA SER A 253 35.94 -12.58 -14.70
C SER A 253 35.12 -12.14 -13.49
N ALA A 254 34.03 -11.39 -13.70
CA ALA A 254 33.11 -11.01 -12.63
C ALA A 254 32.50 -12.24 -11.94
N CYS A 255 32.05 -13.24 -12.72
CA CYS A 255 31.55 -14.51 -12.18
C CYS A 255 32.60 -15.26 -11.35
N LEU A 256 33.84 -15.36 -11.86
CA LEU A 256 34.92 -16.05 -11.16
C LEU A 256 35.29 -15.38 -9.83
N LEU A 257 35.33 -14.05 -9.81
CA LEU A 257 35.55 -13.30 -8.57
C LEU A 257 34.42 -13.53 -7.58
N ALA A 258 33.15 -13.45 -8.02
CA ALA A 258 32.01 -13.69 -7.15
C ALA A 258 31.97 -15.12 -6.58
N LEU A 259 32.31 -16.13 -7.38
CA LEU A 259 32.43 -17.51 -6.92
C LEU A 259 33.50 -17.66 -5.85
N ARG A 260 34.67 -17.04 -6.05
CA ARG A 260 35.75 -17.04 -5.05
C ARG A 260 35.31 -16.41 -3.74
N LEU A 261 34.68 -15.23 -3.79
CA LEU A 261 34.18 -14.54 -2.60
C LEU A 261 33.17 -15.40 -1.84
N LYS A 262 32.26 -16.05 -2.57
CA LYS A 262 31.26 -16.97 -1.99
C LYS A 262 31.89 -18.18 -1.31
N MET A 263 33.00 -18.71 -1.85
CA MET A 263 33.75 -19.81 -1.23
C MET A 263 34.48 -19.33 0.03
N GLU A 264 35.22 -18.23 -0.05
CA GLU A 264 35.94 -17.63 1.09
C GLU A 264 34.98 -17.24 2.24
N GLY A 265 33.76 -16.80 1.92
CA GLY A 265 32.73 -16.49 2.91
C GLY A 265 32.20 -17.71 3.67
N LYS A 266 32.06 -18.87 3.00
CA LYS A 266 31.59 -20.11 3.64
C LYS A 266 32.60 -20.71 4.60
N GLU A 267 33.89 -20.58 4.33
CA GLU A 267 34.94 -21.08 5.22
C GLU A 267 35.01 -20.32 6.56
N LYS A 268 34.63 -19.04 6.56
CA LYS A 268 34.56 -18.20 7.77
C LYS A 268 33.35 -18.50 8.67
N ASP A 269 32.23 -18.96 8.10
CA ASP A 269 31.03 -19.33 8.89
C ASP A 269 31.18 -20.69 9.59
N VAL A 270 32.04 -21.59 9.09
CA VAL A 270 32.30 -22.91 9.70
C VAL A 270 33.33 -22.82 10.85
N SER A 271 34.06 -21.72 10.94
CA SER A 271 35.13 -21.49 11.92
C SER A 271 34.70 -20.65 13.13
N ASN A 272 33.41 -20.35 13.28
CA ASN A 272 32.86 -19.65 14.44
C ASN A 272 31.78 -20.54 15.11
N PRO A 273 32.10 -21.25 16.20
CA PRO A 273 31.13 -22.06 16.96
C PRO A 273 30.04 -21.21 17.65
#